data_AF-A0A117M826-F1
#
_entry.id   AF-A0A117M826-F1
#
_cell.length_a   1.000
_cell.length_b   1.000
_cell.length_c   1.000
_cell.angle_alpha   90.00
_cell.angle_beta   90.00
_cell.angle_gamma   90.00
#
_symmetry.space_group_name_H-M   'P 1'
#
loop_
_entity.id
_entity.type
_entity.pdbx_description
1 polymer ?
#
loop_
_entity_poly.entity_id
_entity_poly.type
_entity_poly.pdbx_seq_one_letter_code
_entity_poly.pdbx_strand_id
1 'polypeptide(L)'
;NWLSEIEGLPVAYRLLGEQDEGQMLDAHGQITVDITEVVGYRLPTEAEWEYAARGGRHHSAFTYSGSDNADEVAWHSGNSRGMPQVVGQKLPNALGVFDMSGNVSEWCTDYYESFSSESRVDPYVNSGTNRVIRGGRWSVPVQFHHVAFRSDSSPNYSMYDLGFRVARTVH
;
A
#
# COMPACT_ATOMS: atom_id res chain seq x y z
N ASN A 1 13.43 4.28 -4.42
CA ASN A 1 14.78 4.63 -4.94
C ASN A 1 15.64 5.38 -3.94
N TRP A 2 15.33 6.62 -3.55
CA TRP A 2 16.19 7.39 -2.62
C TRP A 2 16.57 6.64 -1.34
N LEU A 3 15.60 5.99 -0.68
CA LEU A 3 15.87 5.18 0.51
C LEU A 3 16.76 3.96 0.20
N SER A 4 16.61 3.34 -0.98
CA SER A 4 17.49 2.26 -1.43
C SER A 4 18.94 2.74 -1.55
N GLU A 5 19.15 3.90 -2.18
CA GLU A 5 20.49 4.46 -2.39
C GLU A 5 21.19 4.78 -1.06
N ILE A 6 20.46 5.36 -0.11
CA ILE A 6 20.97 5.63 1.25
C ILE A 6 21.41 4.36 1.96
N GLU A 7 20.69 3.26 1.75
CA GLU A 7 21.00 1.96 2.36
C GLU A 7 21.92 1.08 1.51
N GLY A 8 22.44 1.59 0.39
CA GLY A 8 23.36 0.85 -0.50
C GLY A 8 22.69 -0.32 -1.23
N LEU A 9 21.38 -0.26 -1.45
CA LEU A 9 20.59 -1.26 -2.16
C LEU A 9 20.38 -0.88 -3.63
N PRO A 10 20.16 -1.86 -4.53
CA PRO A 10 19.65 -1.59 -5.87
C PRO A 10 18.37 -0.73 -5.83
N VAL A 11 18.23 0.17 -6.79
CA VAL A 11 17.00 0.96 -6.96
C VAL A 11 15.88 0.06 -7.47
N ALA A 12 14.64 0.34 -7.07
CA ALA A 12 13.50 -0.51 -7.37
C ALA A 12 12.72 -0.08 -8.63
N TYR A 13 12.90 1.15 -9.11
CA TYR A 13 12.10 1.71 -10.21
C TYR A 13 12.93 2.47 -11.24
N ARG A 14 12.45 2.49 -12.48
CA ARG A 14 12.80 3.52 -13.47
C ARG A 14 12.25 4.89 -13.05
N LEU A 15 13.05 5.94 -13.16
CA LEU A 15 12.69 7.29 -12.73
C LEU A 15 11.88 8.05 -13.78
N LEU A 16 11.25 9.14 -13.32
CA LEU A 16 10.50 10.08 -14.18
C LEU A 16 11.37 10.58 -15.35
N GLY A 17 10.86 10.42 -16.56
CA GLY A 17 11.54 10.81 -17.80
C GLY A 17 12.48 9.75 -18.39
N GLU A 18 12.65 8.60 -17.74
CA GLU A 18 13.34 7.45 -18.32
C GLU A 18 12.44 6.67 -19.29
N GLN A 19 13.04 5.93 -20.21
CA GLN A 19 12.31 4.90 -20.95
C GLN A 19 11.77 3.88 -19.93
N ASP A 20 10.51 3.46 -20.12
CA ASP A 20 9.82 2.52 -19.23
C ASP A 20 9.70 3.05 -17.78
N GLU A 21 9.50 4.36 -17.64
CA GLU A 21 9.24 5.05 -16.38
C GLU A 21 8.29 4.28 -15.44
N GLY A 22 8.68 4.15 -14.18
CA GLY A 22 7.88 3.49 -13.15
C GLY A 22 7.84 1.96 -13.23
N GLN A 23 8.50 1.33 -14.22
CA GLN A 23 8.70 -0.12 -14.22
C GLN A 23 9.67 -0.53 -13.10
N MET A 24 9.42 -1.69 -12.51
CA MET A 24 10.26 -2.23 -11.44
C MET A 24 11.57 -2.82 -11.99
N LEU A 25 12.62 -2.76 -11.18
CA LEU A 25 13.95 -3.23 -11.51
C LEU A 25 14.41 -4.35 -10.57
N ASP A 26 15.06 -5.35 -11.12
CA ASP A 26 15.72 -6.41 -10.35
C ASP A 26 17.06 -5.92 -9.74
N ALA A 27 17.75 -6.82 -9.03
CA ALA A 27 19.06 -6.54 -8.43
C ALA A 27 20.15 -6.14 -9.44
N HIS A 28 19.96 -6.43 -10.74
CA HIS A 28 20.87 -6.12 -11.83
C HIS A 28 20.45 -4.89 -12.64
N GLY A 29 19.34 -4.23 -12.28
CA GLY A 29 18.80 -3.07 -12.98
C GLY A 29 18.05 -3.41 -14.27
N GLN A 30 17.60 -4.66 -14.43
CA GLN A 30 16.73 -5.09 -15.53
C GLN A 30 15.26 -4.95 -15.14
N ILE A 31 14.40 -4.64 -16.12
CA ILE A 31 12.96 -4.55 -15.88
C ILE A 31 12.44 -5.93 -15.47
N THR A 32 11.70 -5.98 -14.37
CA THR A 32 11.08 -7.20 -13.87
C THR A 32 9.64 -6.98 -13.43
N VAL A 33 8.83 -8.02 -13.55
CA VAL A 33 7.50 -8.13 -12.95
C VAL A 33 7.49 -9.12 -11.78
N ASP A 34 8.60 -9.83 -11.58
CA ASP A 34 8.79 -10.69 -10.43
C ASP A 34 9.20 -9.82 -9.23
N ILE A 35 8.25 -9.61 -8.33
CA ILE A 35 8.42 -8.81 -7.11
C ILE A 35 9.53 -9.38 -6.22
N THR A 36 9.77 -10.69 -6.28
CA THR A 36 10.79 -11.37 -5.47
C THR A 36 12.21 -11.04 -5.93
N GLU A 37 12.38 -10.55 -7.15
CA GLU A 37 13.67 -10.09 -7.68
C GLU A 37 13.94 -8.59 -7.39
N VAL A 38 12.93 -7.86 -6.87
CA VAL A 38 13.04 -6.43 -6.55
C VAL A 38 13.58 -6.22 -5.14
N VAL A 39 14.88 -5.97 -5.03
CA VAL A 39 15.61 -5.87 -3.74
C VAL A 39 15.43 -4.51 -3.05
N GLY A 40 15.30 -3.44 -3.82
CA GLY A 40 15.19 -2.07 -3.31
C GLY A 40 13.86 -1.77 -2.60
N TYR A 41 13.80 -0.64 -1.90
CA TYR A 41 12.54 -0.12 -1.37
C TYR A 41 11.59 0.28 -2.49
N ARG A 42 10.37 -0.23 -2.37
CA ARG A 42 9.26 -0.03 -3.31
C ARG A 42 7.96 0.26 -2.59
N LEU A 43 6.90 0.56 -3.33
CA LEU A 43 5.54 0.49 -2.81
C LEU A 43 5.15 -0.99 -2.62
N PRO A 44 4.28 -1.31 -1.64
CA PRO A 44 3.71 -2.65 -1.55
C PRO A 44 2.87 -2.92 -2.80
N THR A 45 2.74 -4.19 -3.14
CA THR A 45 1.66 -4.62 -4.04
C THR A 45 0.34 -4.54 -3.31
N GLU A 46 -0.76 -4.48 -4.05
CA GLU A 46 -2.08 -4.53 -3.46
C GLU A 46 -2.27 -5.79 -2.59
N ALA A 47 -1.78 -6.93 -3.09
CA ALA A 47 -1.85 -8.20 -2.37
C ALA A 47 -1.03 -8.19 -1.08
N GLU A 48 0.20 -7.67 -1.11
CA GLU A 48 1.04 -7.52 0.09
C GLU A 48 0.40 -6.56 1.10
N TRP A 49 -0.17 -5.45 0.61
CA TRP A 49 -0.85 -4.47 1.44
C TRP A 49 -2.03 -5.11 2.17
N GLU A 50 -2.89 -5.83 1.45
CA GLU A 50 -4.05 -6.48 2.05
C GLU A 50 -3.65 -7.60 3.01
N TYR A 51 -2.64 -8.41 2.65
CA TYR A 51 -2.09 -9.45 3.51
C TYR A 51 -1.60 -8.86 4.84
N ALA A 52 -0.81 -7.78 4.79
CA ALA A 52 -0.34 -7.08 5.98
C ALA A 52 -1.51 -6.48 6.78
N ALA A 53 -2.48 -5.83 6.12
CA ALA A 53 -3.65 -5.24 6.76
C ALA A 53 -4.52 -6.26 7.50
N ARG A 54 -4.58 -7.50 7.01
CA ARG A 54 -5.32 -8.60 7.65
C ARG A 54 -4.56 -9.24 8.82
N GLY A 55 -3.32 -8.85 9.08
CA GLY A 55 -2.47 -9.43 10.13
C GLY A 55 -1.54 -10.55 9.64
N GLY A 56 -1.36 -10.68 8.33
CA GLY A 56 -0.46 -11.64 7.69
C GLY A 56 -0.72 -13.09 8.11
N ARG A 57 0.33 -13.79 8.58
CA ARG A 57 0.22 -15.18 9.06
C ARG A 57 -0.68 -15.35 10.28
N HIS A 58 -0.96 -14.26 11.00
CA HIS A 58 -1.88 -14.21 12.14
C HIS A 58 -3.24 -13.67 11.69
N HIS A 59 -3.64 -14.01 10.46
CA HIS A 59 -4.83 -13.51 9.76
C HIS A 59 -6.06 -13.41 10.68
N SER A 60 -6.70 -12.25 10.63
CA SER A 60 -7.98 -11.97 11.28
C SER A 60 -9.06 -11.71 10.23
N ALA A 61 -10.30 -12.08 10.53
CA ALA A 61 -11.46 -11.79 9.68
C ALA A 61 -12.07 -10.41 9.96
N PHE A 62 -11.33 -9.53 10.65
CA PHE A 62 -11.81 -8.21 11.02
C PHE A 62 -12.06 -7.33 9.80
N THR A 63 -13.06 -6.46 9.95
CA THR A 63 -13.45 -5.47 8.94
C THR A 63 -12.35 -4.44 8.74
N TYR A 64 -11.73 -3.99 9.83
CA TYR A 64 -10.62 -3.03 9.85
C TYR A 64 -9.33 -3.72 10.31
N SER A 65 -8.19 -3.08 10.05
CA SER A 65 -6.89 -3.67 10.38
C SER A 65 -6.68 -3.74 11.89
N GLY A 66 -6.98 -4.91 12.48
CA GLY A 66 -6.76 -5.20 13.91
C GLY A 66 -8.02 -5.21 14.78
N SER A 67 -9.18 -4.76 14.30
CA SER A 67 -10.45 -4.75 15.06
C SER A 67 -11.67 -4.62 14.16
N ASP A 68 -12.85 -5.07 14.61
CA ASP A 68 -14.14 -4.71 14.01
C ASP A 68 -14.67 -3.34 14.50
N ASN A 69 -14.03 -2.76 15.52
CA ASN A 69 -14.31 -1.42 15.99
C ASN A 69 -13.33 -0.42 15.36
N ALA A 70 -13.80 0.37 14.41
CA ALA A 70 -12.96 1.34 13.72
C ALA A 70 -12.34 2.39 14.64
N ASP A 71 -13.01 2.80 15.72
CA ASP A 71 -12.47 3.83 16.63
C ASP A 71 -11.20 3.36 17.37
N GLU A 72 -10.97 2.05 17.46
CA GLU A 72 -9.77 1.48 18.06
C GLU A 72 -8.55 1.52 17.14
N VAL A 73 -8.77 1.41 15.82
CA VAL A 73 -7.70 1.14 14.84
C VAL A 73 -7.60 2.18 13.72
N ALA A 74 -8.57 3.10 13.61
CA ALA A 74 -8.68 4.01 12.48
C ALA A 74 -8.82 5.49 12.85
N TRP A 75 -8.18 6.32 12.04
CA TRP A 75 -8.47 7.74 11.96
C TRP A 75 -9.36 8.02 10.75
N HIS A 76 -10.60 8.44 11.00
CA HIS A 76 -11.63 8.72 9.99
C HIS A 76 -12.32 10.06 10.27
N SER A 77 -13.27 10.48 9.42
CA SER A 77 -13.87 11.83 9.50
C SER A 77 -14.56 12.15 10.83
N GLY A 78 -14.96 11.13 11.58
CA GLY A 78 -15.63 11.27 12.88
C GLY A 78 -14.69 11.48 14.06
N ASN A 79 -13.40 11.12 13.95
CA ASN A 79 -12.46 11.15 15.08
C ASN A 79 -11.10 11.83 14.76
N SER A 80 -10.82 12.15 13.49
CA SER A 80 -9.53 12.72 13.04
C SER A 80 -9.37 14.22 13.30
N ARG A 81 -10.43 14.91 13.76
CA ARG A 81 -10.45 16.37 13.94
C ARG A 81 -10.12 17.15 12.65
N GLY A 82 -10.39 16.55 11.49
CA GLY A 82 -10.23 17.21 10.20
C GLY A 82 -8.78 17.33 9.73
N MET A 83 -7.87 16.46 10.18
CA MET A 83 -6.48 16.45 9.77
C MET A 83 -5.85 15.05 9.92
N PRO A 84 -4.73 14.75 9.23
CA PRO A 84 -3.98 13.52 9.51
C PRO A 84 -3.44 13.57 10.95
N GLN A 85 -3.32 12.40 11.56
CA GLN A 85 -2.84 12.24 12.92
C GLN A 85 -1.43 11.66 12.93
N VAL A 86 -0.73 11.84 14.05
CA VAL A 86 0.57 11.20 14.28
C VAL A 86 0.39 9.69 14.14
N VAL A 87 1.30 9.05 13.40
CA VAL A 87 1.27 7.60 13.18
C VAL A 87 1.39 6.84 14.51
N GLY A 88 0.75 5.67 14.58
CA GLY A 88 0.87 4.75 15.72
C GLY A 88 0.14 5.18 16.99
N GLN A 89 -0.87 6.04 16.88
CA GLN A 89 -1.68 6.50 18.02
C GLN A 89 -2.96 5.68 18.25
N LYS A 90 -3.26 4.73 17.35
CA LYS A 90 -4.35 3.75 17.45
C LYS A 90 -3.78 2.34 17.67
N LEU A 91 -4.62 1.33 17.90
CA LEU A 91 -4.14 -0.04 18.05
C LEU A 91 -3.56 -0.57 16.74
N PRO A 92 -2.45 -1.35 16.79
CA PRO A 92 -1.91 -2.02 15.61
C PRO A 92 -2.70 -3.29 15.30
N ASN A 93 -2.48 -3.84 14.10
CA ASN A 93 -2.90 -5.19 13.77
C ASN A 93 -1.96 -6.26 14.38
N ALA A 94 -2.24 -7.55 14.10
CA ALA A 94 -1.49 -8.68 14.65
C ALA A 94 -0.01 -8.75 14.24
N LEU A 95 0.42 -7.97 13.24
CA LEU A 95 1.83 -7.82 12.84
C LEU A 95 2.52 -6.63 13.52
N GLY A 96 1.80 -5.86 14.34
CA GLY A 96 2.32 -4.61 14.90
C GLY A 96 2.31 -3.46 13.90
N VAL A 97 1.60 -3.57 12.78
CA VAL A 97 1.48 -2.49 11.78
C VAL A 97 0.30 -1.61 12.12
N PHE A 98 0.53 -0.30 12.13
CA PHE A 98 -0.44 0.72 12.50
C PHE A 98 -1.05 1.40 11.29
N ASP A 99 -2.21 2.03 11.51
CA ASP A 99 -2.87 2.96 10.58
C ASP A 99 -3.15 2.37 9.18
N MET A 100 -3.32 1.05 9.06
CA MET A 100 -3.71 0.41 7.81
C MET A 100 -5.22 0.54 7.51
N SER A 101 -5.97 1.17 8.42
CA SER A 101 -7.35 1.59 8.20
C SER A 101 -7.45 3.07 8.57
N GLY A 102 -7.33 3.99 7.60
CA GLY A 102 -7.48 5.43 7.80
C GLY A 102 -6.16 6.17 7.95
N ASN A 103 -6.22 7.31 8.63
CA ASN A 103 -5.18 8.34 8.60
C ASN A 103 -4.99 8.86 7.18
N VAL A 104 -4.13 8.25 6.37
CA VAL A 104 -4.00 8.58 4.95
C VAL A 104 -4.20 7.33 4.11
N SER A 105 -4.78 7.48 2.92
CA SER A 105 -4.81 6.37 1.98
C SER A 105 -3.40 6.10 1.46
N GLU A 106 -3.13 4.87 1.07
CA GLU A 106 -1.77 4.45 0.72
C GLU A 106 -1.71 3.94 -0.72
N TRP A 107 -0.81 4.53 -1.52
CA TRP A 107 -0.50 4.04 -2.87
C TRP A 107 0.09 2.63 -2.85
N CYS A 108 -0.35 1.80 -3.81
CA CYS A 108 0.23 0.51 -4.13
C CYS A 108 0.88 0.55 -5.52
N THR A 109 1.81 -0.39 -5.78
CA THR A 109 2.53 -0.46 -7.06
C THR A 109 1.65 -0.98 -8.21
N ASP A 110 0.54 -1.64 -7.91
CA ASP A 110 -0.38 -2.20 -8.91
C ASP A 110 -1.14 -1.13 -9.69
N TYR A 111 -1.36 -1.40 -10.97
CA TYR A 111 -2.44 -0.76 -11.71
C TYR A 111 -3.79 -1.36 -11.31
N TYR A 112 -4.83 -0.53 -11.28
CA TYR A 112 -6.15 -0.96 -10.89
C TYR A 112 -6.80 -1.82 -11.98
N GLU A 113 -7.13 -3.06 -11.64
CA GLU A 113 -7.94 -3.95 -12.45
C GLU A 113 -9.16 -4.48 -11.69
N SER A 114 -10.22 -4.81 -12.44
CA SER A 114 -11.37 -5.56 -11.93
C SER A 114 -10.92 -6.95 -11.52
N PHE A 115 -11.41 -7.44 -10.37
CA PHE A 115 -11.08 -8.77 -9.89
C PHE A 115 -11.45 -9.85 -10.92
N SER A 116 -10.50 -10.74 -11.21
CA SER A 116 -10.78 -12.02 -11.84
C SER A 116 -11.23 -13.04 -10.79
N SER A 117 -12.08 -13.98 -11.18
CA SER A 117 -12.40 -15.16 -10.34
C SER A 117 -11.26 -16.16 -10.22
N GLU A 118 -10.14 -15.93 -10.92
CA GLU A 118 -8.97 -16.79 -10.90
C GLU A 118 -8.13 -16.53 -9.65
N SER A 119 -7.72 -17.62 -8.99
CA SER A 119 -6.72 -17.56 -7.92
C SER A 119 -5.33 -17.37 -8.51
N ARG A 120 -4.56 -16.44 -7.95
CA ARG A 120 -3.17 -16.14 -8.35
C ARG A 120 -2.27 -16.15 -7.13
N VAL A 121 -1.06 -16.69 -7.29
CA VAL A 121 0.02 -16.57 -6.30
C VAL A 121 0.75 -15.26 -6.60
N ASP A 122 0.92 -14.42 -5.57
CA ASP A 122 1.56 -13.10 -5.64
C ASP A 122 1.10 -12.24 -6.85
N PRO A 123 -0.21 -11.96 -6.97
CA PRO A 123 -0.73 -11.22 -8.12
C PRO A 123 -0.14 -9.81 -8.18
N TYR A 124 0.29 -9.43 -9.38
CA TYR A 124 0.78 -8.09 -9.69
C TYR A 124 0.27 -7.62 -11.05
N VAL A 125 -0.32 -6.42 -11.06
CA VAL A 125 -0.81 -5.78 -12.29
C VAL A 125 0.18 -4.69 -12.72
N ASN A 126 1.00 -5.00 -13.73
CA ASN A 126 2.11 -4.14 -14.17
C ASN A 126 1.75 -3.10 -15.25
N SER A 127 0.50 -3.10 -15.74
CA SER A 127 0.05 -2.18 -16.79
C SER A 127 -1.38 -1.71 -16.55
N GLY A 128 -1.67 -0.45 -16.90
CA GLY A 128 -3.01 0.15 -16.78
C GLY A 128 -2.97 1.67 -16.80
N THR A 129 -4.06 2.29 -16.37
CA THR A 129 -4.21 3.77 -16.37
C THR A 129 -4.07 4.37 -14.97
N ASN A 130 -4.78 3.81 -13.99
CA ASN A 130 -4.79 4.28 -12.61
C ASN A 130 -4.06 3.29 -11.70
N ARG A 131 -3.44 3.80 -10.63
CA ARG A 131 -2.78 2.98 -9.61
C ARG A 131 -3.72 2.72 -8.45
N VAL A 132 -3.54 1.58 -7.79
CA VAL A 132 -4.35 1.17 -6.64
C VAL A 132 -4.04 2.05 -5.41
N ILE A 133 -5.09 2.39 -4.68
CA ILE A 133 -5.07 3.11 -3.40
C ILE A 133 -5.86 2.29 -2.36
N ARG A 134 -5.27 2.06 -1.19
CA ARG A 134 -5.86 1.27 -0.09
C ARG A 134 -5.93 2.05 1.22
N GLY A 135 -6.59 1.47 2.23
CA GLY A 135 -6.58 1.94 3.62
C GLY A 135 -7.69 2.92 4.03
N GLY A 136 -8.27 3.68 3.10
CA GLY A 136 -9.17 4.78 3.47
C GLY A 136 -8.39 5.99 4.00
N ARG A 137 -9.06 7.03 4.48
CA ARG A 137 -8.40 8.30 4.84
C ARG A 137 -9.18 9.09 5.89
N TRP A 138 -8.48 9.96 6.60
CA TRP A 138 -9.01 10.73 7.73
C TRP A 138 -10.23 11.59 7.39
N SER A 139 -10.40 11.96 6.12
CA SER A 139 -11.42 12.89 5.62
C SER A 139 -12.74 12.23 5.20
N VAL A 140 -12.81 10.89 5.18
CA VAL A 140 -13.99 10.15 4.69
C VAL A 140 -14.67 9.30 5.79
N PRO A 141 -15.95 8.90 5.59
CA PRO A 141 -16.64 7.97 6.49
C PRO A 141 -15.96 6.60 6.62
N VAL A 142 -16.25 5.94 7.74
CA VAL A 142 -15.61 4.68 8.15
C VAL A 142 -15.81 3.52 7.16
N GLN A 143 -16.91 3.50 6.41
CA GLN A 143 -17.21 2.47 5.39
C GLN A 143 -16.12 2.32 4.30
N PHE A 144 -15.26 3.33 4.11
CA PHE A 144 -14.15 3.31 3.15
C PHE A 144 -12.82 2.80 3.75
N HIS A 145 -12.83 2.36 5.01
CA HIS A 145 -11.64 1.95 5.76
C HIS A 145 -11.49 0.43 5.89
N HIS A 146 -12.39 -0.32 5.26
CA HIS A 146 -12.36 -1.78 5.29
C HIS A 146 -11.05 -2.28 4.68
N VAL A 147 -10.48 -3.34 5.24
CA VAL A 147 -9.24 -3.94 4.71
C VAL A 147 -9.39 -4.37 3.25
N ALA A 148 -10.61 -4.72 2.81
CA ALA A 148 -10.91 -5.11 1.43
C ALA A 148 -11.33 -3.93 0.52
N PHE A 149 -11.46 -2.71 1.03
CA PHE A 149 -11.91 -1.57 0.22
C PHE A 149 -10.80 -1.08 -0.70
N ARG A 150 -11.08 -1.01 -2.00
CA ARG A 150 -10.14 -0.60 -3.04
C ARG A 150 -10.61 0.71 -3.67
N SER A 151 -9.65 1.55 -4.02
CA SER A 151 -9.85 2.75 -4.83
C SER A 151 -8.67 2.93 -5.76
N ASP A 152 -8.74 3.89 -6.65
CA ASP A 152 -7.69 4.17 -7.61
C ASP A 152 -7.65 5.65 -7.98
N SER A 153 -6.51 6.08 -8.51
CA SER A 153 -6.38 7.39 -9.15
C SER A 153 -5.22 7.41 -10.14
N SER A 154 -5.13 8.46 -10.94
CA SER A 154 -4.01 8.68 -11.86
C SER A 154 -2.68 8.73 -11.09
N PRO A 155 -1.57 8.19 -11.63
CA PRO A 155 -0.26 8.22 -10.97
C PRO A 155 0.23 9.63 -10.59
N ASN A 156 -0.23 10.66 -11.32
CA ASN A 156 0.15 12.06 -11.08
C ASN A 156 -0.77 12.76 -10.06
N TYR A 157 -1.77 12.06 -9.53
CA TYR A 157 -2.69 12.59 -8.56
C TYR A 157 -2.01 12.73 -7.19
N SER A 158 -2.24 13.84 -6.51
CA SER A 158 -1.81 14.05 -5.14
C SER A 158 -2.91 14.74 -4.34
N MET A 159 -2.99 14.43 -3.05
CA MET A 159 -3.97 14.98 -2.13
C MET A 159 -3.42 14.95 -0.71
N TYR A 160 -3.87 15.87 0.15
CA TYR A 160 -3.40 16.03 1.52
C TYR A 160 -3.72 14.84 2.46
N ASP A 161 -4.52 13.88 1.97
CA ASP A 161 -4.96 12.68 2.70
C ASP A 161 -4.58 11.39 1.97
N LEU A 162 -3.65 11.49 1.01
CA LEU A 162 -3.08 10.40 0.23
C LEU A 162 -1.56 10.38 0.43
N GLY A 163 -1.07 9.29 0.99
CA GLY A 163 0.34 9.00 1.22
C GLY A 163 0.73 7.64 0.67
N PHE A 164 1.71 7.02 1.31
CA PHE A 164 2.20 5.69 0.95
C PHE A 164 2.96 5.08 2.13
N ARG A 165 3.21 3.78 2.02
CA ARG A 165 4.20 3.08 2.84
C ARG A 165 5.20 2.37 1.95
N VAL A 166 6.35 2.03 2.53
CA VAL A 166 7.38 1.28 1.84
C VAL A 166 7.28 -0.21 2.15
N ALA A 167 7.64 -1.02 1.16
CA ALA A 167 7.85 -2.45 1.25
C ALA A 167 9.23 -2.81 0.68
N ARG A 168 9.74 -3.97 1.06
CA ARG A 168 11.01 -4.50 0.55
C ARG A 168 10.98 -6.02 0.59
N THR A 169 11.52 -6.66 -0.45
CA THR A 169 11.76 -8.09 -0.47
C THR A 169 13.00 -8.41 0.38
N VAL A 170 12.94 -9.48 1.19
CA VAL A 170 14.04 -9.92 2.05
C VAL A 170 14.35 -11.37 1.71
N HIS A 171 15.62 -11.68 1.46
CA HIS A 171 16.14 -13.02 1.22
C HIS A 171 16.88 -13.55 2.46
#